data_AF-A0A0F5J1N7-F1
#
_entry.id   AF-A0A0F5J1N7-F1
#
_cell.length_a   1.000
_cell.length_b   1.000
_cell.length_c   1.000
_cell.angle_alpha   90.00
_cell.angle_beta   90.00
_cell.angle_gamma   90.00
#
_symmetry.space_group_name_H-M   'P 1'
#
loop_
_entity.id
_entity.type
_entity.pdbx_description
1 polymer ?
#
loop_
_entity_poly.entity_id
_entity_poly.type
_entity_poly.pdbx_seq_one_letter_code
_entity_poly.pdbx_strand_id
1 'polypeptide(L)'
;MIKLEQRLRGFSLSESSHQNIISGSYEAPTEFEAIAQTTLAGHFCVKGKEGNVLVRPTCVEFYYHEEAEHGIKDYIVYHRNMKDNPKLAFDFGTLHNHVSGIDIAFEKGDSPDNAIRASMLIREFEIDGRNDDCSTMLYEALYQQSSVFDGISVQWVDGNVPVEVTADVRKNVALFDTNGEKKKASDYPELLATEDKKFVQDLRKWQFKRKQITDSDSNKVYLSSWLKDECPDFYGRFISLLQDYGISYQVMQSTNDIWARDYMPIQIYDDHFVRYCYNPNYLQKNEEDKESITDVDSVCKELGILTYKTDLVIDGGNVVKAGKYIIMTEKVYVENSHLKPAEVRAQLCSIFHRDVIMLPWDIKEPYGHADGIIKAIDDNTVLLTNYDNFDSHYAKRFENILSKHFTVKKLSYHLEHPNKNNWAYINFLRVNDTIVIPGLDAEEDEQALQQIQSYYPECKVLQIEASEVVEKGGALNCITWNIKEEL
;
A
#
# COMPACT_ATOMS: atom_id res chain seq x y z
N MET A 1 5.42 14.31 21.56
CA MET A 1 5.54 14.36 20.09
C MET A 1 6.34 15.59 19.68
N ILE A 2 7.28 15.45 18.75
CA ILE A 2 8.05 16.59 18.20
C ILE A 2 7.26 17.14 17.00
N LYS A 3 6.94 18.43 17.02
CA LYS A 3 6.23 19.11 15.92
C LYS A 3 7.12 19.19 14.68
N LEU A 4 6.55 19.25 13.47
CA LEU A 4 7.33 19.35 12.24
C LEU A 4 8.25 20.57 12.26
N GLU A 5 7.74 21.73 12.68
CA GLU A 5 8.56 22.96 12.82
C GLU A 5 9.79 22.72 13.70
N GLN A 6 9.61 22.09 14.87
CA GLN A 6 10.71 21.80 15.79
C GLN A 6 11.72 20.82 15.16
N ARG A 7 11.23 19.81 14.44
CA ARG A 7 12.06 18.82 13.73
C ARG A 7 12.93 19.50 12.67
N LEU A 8 12.33 20.35 11.83
CA LEU A 8 13.04 21.04 10.76
C LEU A 8 14.01 22.11 11.31
N ARG A 9 13.64 22.86 12.36
CA ARG A 9 14.58 23.81 13.00
C ARG A 9 15.76 23.09 13.64
N GLY A 10 15.53 21.95 14.27
CA GLY A 10 16.56 21.11 14.89
C GLY A 10 17.37 20.28 13.90
N PHE A 11 17.00 20.23 12.63
CA PHE A 11 17.60 19.32 11.66
C PHE A 11 19.09 19.62 11.39
N SER A 12 19.93 18.62 11.57
CA SER A 12 21.31 18.57 11.11
C SER A 12 21.67 17.11 10.90
N LEU A 13 22.46 16.80 9.87
CA LEU A 13 23.00 15.46 9.71
C LEU A 13 24.01 15.17 10.82
N SER A 14 23.92 13.99 11.43
CA SER A 14 24.99 13.45 12.27
C SER A 14 26.26 13.24 11.45
N GLU A 15 27.42 13.21 12.13
CA GLU A 15 28.70 12.93 11.50
C GLU A 15 28.70 11.58 10.76
N SER A 16 28.05 10.56 11.33
CA SER A 16 27.88 9.26 10.67
C SER A 16 27.04 9.34 9.39
N SER A 17 25.88 10.01 9.44
CA SER A 17 25.03 10.19 8.26
C SER A 17 25.75 10.98 7.17
N HIS A 18 26.47 12.04 7.56
CA HIS A 18 27.26 12.86 6.65
C HIS A 18 28.37 12.05 5.95
N GLN A 19 29.17 11.30 6.72
CA GLN A 19 30.23 10.45 6.18
C GLN A 19 29.70 9.34 5.27
N ASN A 20 28.57 8.72 5.63
CA ASN A 20 27.94 7.71 4.79
C ASN A 20 27.55 8.27 3.42
N ILE A 21 26.96 9.48 3.37
CA ILE A 21 26.61 10.11 2.10
C ILE A 21 27.85 10.43 1.27
N ILE A 22 28.89 11.02 1.88
CA ILE A 22 30.14 11.36 1.17
C ILE A 22 30.86 10.12 0.64
N SER A 23 30.81 9.02 1.39
CA SER A 23 31.38 7.72 0.98
C SER A 23 30.61 7.03 -0.16
N GLY A 24 29.47 7.60 -0.59
CA GLY A 24 28.66 7.10 -1.71
C GLY A 24 27.56 6.12 -1.31
N SER A 25 27.13 6.10 -0.04
CA SER A 25 25.97 5.32 0.38
C SER A 25 24.70 5.77 -0.35
N TYR A 26 23.90 4.80 -0.77
CA TYR A 26 22.55 5.02 -1.31
C TYR A 26 21.48 5.03 -0.23
N GLU A 27 21.76 4.54 0.97
CA GLU A 27 20.78 4.50 2.05
C GLU A 27 20.44 5.90 2.56
N ALA A 28 19.19 6.08 2.96
CA ALA A 28 18.72 7.34 3.52
C ALA A 28 19.32 7.57 4.91
N PRO A 29 19.70 8.81 5.26
CA PRO A 29 20.05 9.14 6.63
C PRO A 29 18.80 9.06 7.52
N THR A 30 18.98 8.56 8.75
CA THR A 30 17.89 8.42 9.74
C THR A 30 17.15 9.73 10.02
N GLU A 31 17.85 10.86 9.85
CA GLU A 31 17.33 12.20 10.03
C GLU A 31 16.28 12.58 8.96
N PHE A 32 16.41 12.08 7.73
CA PHE A 32 15.37 12.27 6.70
C PHE A 32 14.15 11.41 7.00
N GLU A 33 14.36 10.15 7.40
CA GLU A 33 13.26 9.25 7.78
C GLU A 33 12.45 9.85 8.93
N ALA A 34 13.13 10.32 9.97
CA ALA A 34 12.58 11.07 11.08
C ALA A 34 11.68 12.26 10.68
N ILE A 35 12.12 13.05 9.71
CA ILE A 35 11.32 14.16 9.16
C ILE A 35 10.14 13.59 8.37
N ALA A 36 10.35 12.61 7.51
CA ALA A 36 9.30 11.99 6.70
C ALA A 36 8.16 11.40 7.55
N GLN A 37 8.48 10.64 8.61
CA GLN A 37 7.51 10.10 9.56
C GLN A 37 6.67 11.20 10.22
N THR A 38 7.27 12.37 10.47
CA THR A 38 6.58 13.53 11.07
C THR A 38 5.72 14.26 10.03
N THR A 39 6.25 14.46 8.82
CA THR A 39 5.53 15.13 7.73
C THR A 39 4.34 14.31 7.26
N LEU A 40 4.53 13.02 6.99
CA LEU A 40 3.49 12.13 6.45
C LEU A 40 2.40 11.79 7.47
N ALA A 41 2.59 12.14 8.74
CA ALA A 41 1.56 12.12 9.78
C ALA A 41 0.70 13.40 9.79
N GLY A 42 1.23 14.52 9.28
CA GLY A 42 0.55 15.81 9.24
C GLY A 42 -0.19 16.04 7.93
N HIS A 43 -0.78 17.23 7.80
CA HIS A 43 -1.52 17.61 6.61
C HIS A 43 -1.60 19.13 6.46
N PHE A 44 -1.91 19.57 5.25
CA PHE A 44 -2.33 20.94 5.01
C PHE A 44 -3.83 21.06 5.23
N CYS A 45 -4.24 22.03 6.03
CA CYS A 45 -5.61 22.49 6.14
C CYS A 45 -5.79 23.71 5.23
N VAL A 46 -6.56 23.54 4.17
CA VAL A 46 -6.88 24.59 3.20
C VAL A 46 -8.29 25.08 3.47
N LYS A 47 -8.44 26.35 3.84
CA LYS A 47 -9.77 26.91 4.17
C LYS A 47 -10.51 27.27 2.88
N GLY A 48 -11.64 26.61 2.64
CA GLY A 48 -12.58 26.92 1.56
C GLY A 48 -13.87 27.56 2.09
N LYS A 49 -14.71 28.06 1.18
CA LYS A 49 -16.04 28.61 1.52
C LYS A 49 -17.03 27.55 1.99
N GLU A 50 -16.92 26.33 1.46
CA GLU A 50 -17.83 25.22 1.72
C GLU A 50 -17.30 24.24 2.80
N GLY A 51 -16.12 24.54 3.36
CA GLY A 51 -15.46 23.70 4.34
C GLY A 51 -13.95 23.75 4.18
N ASN A 52 -13.24 23.15 5.15
CA ASN A 52 -11.79 22.95 5.03
C ASN A 52 -11.53 21.69 4.23
N VAL A 53 -10.56 21.73 3.32
CA VAL A 53 -10.03 20.54 2.65
C VAL A 53 -8.72 20.16 3.32
N LEU A 54 -8.56 18.87 3.57
CA LEU A 54 -7.36 18.32 4.18
C LEU A 54 -6.53 17.66 3.08
N VAL A 55 -5.38 18.24 2.78
CA VAL A 55 -4.44 17.72 1.78
C VAL A 55 -3.32 17.02 2.52
N ARG A 56 -3.29 15.69 2.46
CA ARG A 56 -2.39 14.85 3.24
C ARG A 56 -1.23 14.36 2.37
N PRO A 57 0.03 14.77 2.62
CA PRO A 57 1.16 14.16 1.94
C PRO A 57 1.21 12.65 2.21
N THR A 58 1.37 11.84 1.17
CA THR A 58 1.51 10.37 1.28
C THR A 58 2.91 9.91 0.86
N CYS A 59 3.64 10.73 0.11
CA CYS A 59 5.02 10.51 -0.29
C CYS A 59 5.79 11.85 -0.36
N VAL A 60 7.02 11.87 0.15
CA VAL A 60 7.93 13.02 0.12
C VAL A 60 9.31 12.62 -0.39
N GLU A 61 10.00 13.54 -1.05
CA GLU A 61 11.34 13.32 -1.60
C GLU A 61 12.31 14.42 -1.16
N PHE A 62 13.43 14.03 -0.56
CA PHE A 62 14.40 14.97 -0.01
C PHE A 62 15.45 15.41 -1.02
N TYR A 63 15.83 16.68 -0.91
CA TYR A 63 16.94 17.28 -1.60
C TYR A 63 17.82 18.04 -0.61
N TYR A 64 19.13 17.80 -0.68
CA TYR A 64 20.08 18.34 0.30
C TYR A 64 21.42 18.66 -0.36
N HIS A 65 21.85 19.91 -0.26
CA HIS A 65 23.12 20.40 -0.81
C HIS A 65 23.79 21.35 0.18
N GLU A 66 25.08 21.14 0.40
CA GLU A 66 25.93 22.01 1.21
C GLU A 66 26.77 22.88 0.28
N GLU A 67 26.69 24.20 0.41
CA GLU A 67 27.44 25.13 -0.44
C GLU A 67 28.95 25.05 -0.18
N ALA A 68 29.36 24.70 1.04
CA ALA A 68 30.76 24.52 1.43
C ALA A 68 31.52 23.58 0.47
N GLU A 69 32.78 23.89 0.17
CA GLU A 69 33.58 23.21 -0.87
C GLU A 69 33.64 21.69 -0.71
N HIS A 70 33.85 21.21 0.52
CA HIS A 70 33.94 19.78 0.85
C HIS A 70 32.64 19.19 1.43
N GLY A 71 31.51 19.88 1.22
CA GLY A 71 30.21 19.43 1.67
C GLY A 71 29.52 18.46 0.71
N ILE A 72 28.36 17.96 1.12
CA ILE A 72 27.50 17.09 0.30
C ILE A 72 26.99 17.87 -0.92
N LYS A 73 27.24 17.35 -2.12
CA LYS A 73 26.82 17.97 -3.38
C LYS A 73 25.65 17.23 -4.00
N ASP A 74 24.48 17.89 -4.02
CA ASP A 74 23.35 17.46 -4.83
C ASP A 74 23.06 18.47 -5.94
N TYR A 75 23.45 18.13 -7.17
CA TYR A 75 23.34 19.01 -8.33
C TYR A 75 21.93 19.05 -8.94
N ILE A 76 20.95 18.38 -8.35
CA ILE A 76 19.54 18.57 -8.72
C ILE A 76 18.91 19.76 -7.98
N VAL A 77 19.43 20.14 -6.80
CA VAL A 77 18.92 21.25 -5.99
C VAL A 77 19.01 22.56 -6.77
N TYR A 78 17.89 23.08 -7.25
CA TYR A 78 17.84 24.20 -8.19
C TYR A 78 18.05 25.58 -7.52
N HIS A 79 17.85 25.65 -6.20
CA HIS A 79 18.08 26.85 -5.39
C HIS A 79 19.50 26.94 -4.81
N ARG A 80 20.42 26.07 -5.26
CA ARG A 80 21.87 26.21 -5.00
C ARG A 80 22.47 27.42 -5.71
N ASN A 81 23.66 27.83 -5.26
CA ASN A 81 24.48 28.83 -5.94
C ASN A 81 24.97 28.31 -7.29
N MET A 82 24.95 29.19 -8.30
CA MET A 82 25.71 28.97 -9.54
C MET A 82 26.97 29.84 -9.51
N LYS A 83 27.99 29.49 -10.32
CA LYS A 83 29.33 30.13 -10.31
C LYS A 83 29.29 31.67 -10.23
N ASP A 84 28.30 32.30 -10.85
CA ASP A 84 28.15 33.76 -10.92
C ASP A 84 26.83 34.29 -10.32
N ASN A 85 26.13 33.49 -9.49
CA ASN A 85 24.83 33.87 -8.94
C ASN A 85 24.63 33.32 -7.52
N PRO A 86 25.21 33.99 -6.49
CA PRO A 86 24.98 33.63 -5.10
C PRO A 86 23.53 33.94 -4.71
N LYS A 87 22.87 32.99 -4.07
CA LYS A 87 21.48 33.12 -3.61
C LYS A 87 21.41 33.17 -2.09
N LEU A 88 20.46 33.91 -1.55
CA LEU A 88 20.11 33.81 -0.14
C LEU A 88 19.33 32.52 0.12
N ALA A 89 19.38 32.03 1.36
CA ALA A 89 18.54 30.92 1.77
C ALA A 89 17.07 31.30 1.79
N PHE A 90 16.20 30.33 1.46
CA PHE A 90 14.77 30.53 1.64
C PHE A 90 14.44 30.69 3.12
N ASP A 91 13.43 31.51 3.40
CA ASP A 91 12.86 31.60 4.74
C ASP A 91 12.37 30.22 5.18
N PHE A 92 12.56 29.91 6.46
CA PHE A 92 12.19 28.63 7.04
C PHE A 92 10.69 28.31 6.84
N GLY A 93 10.40 27.12 6.32
CA GLY A 93 9.03 26.64 6.10
C GLY A 93 8.36 27.20 4.84
N THR A 94 9.11 27.86 3.96
CA THR A 94 8.58 28.37 2.69
C THR A 94 8.07 27.23 1.81
N LEU A 95 6.84 27.35 1.32
CA LEU A 95 6.35 26.54 0.21
C LEU A 95 6.93 27.08 -1.08
N HIS A 96 7.86 26.34 -1.68
CA HIS A 96 8.52 26.73 -2.91
C HIS A 96 7.94 25.97 -4.10
N ASN A 97 7.39 26.73 -5.05
CA ASN A 97 6.76 26.20 -6.24
C ASN A 97 7.76 26.07 -7.39
N HIS A 98 7.76 24.94 -8.08
CA HIS A 98 8.55 24.75 -9.31
C HIS A 98 7.88 23.77 -10.27
N VAL A 99 8.47 23.60 -11.46
CA VAL A 99 7.91 22.77 -12.54
C VAL A 99 7.68 21.30 -12.18
N SER A 100 8.23 20.81 -11.07
CA SER A 100 8.05 19.43 -10.62
C SER A 100 7.15 19.29 -9.38
N GLY A 101 6.64 20.38 -8.82
CA GLY A 101 5.74 20.36 -7.65
C GLY A 101 6.08 21.42 -6.61
N ILE A 102 5.71 21.15 -5.35
CA ILE A 102 5.87 22.06 -4.22
C ILE A 102 6.83 21.45 -3.20
N ASP A 103 7.90 22.18 -2.91
CA ASP A 103 8.85 21.90 -1.84
C ASP A 103 8.45 22.60 -0.54
N ILE A 104 8.68 21.93 0.60
CA ILE A 104 8.82 22.59 1.90
C ILE A 104 10.31 22.84 2.12
N ALA A 105 10.73 24.12 2.11
CA ALA A 105 12.12 24.50 2.34
C ALA A 105 12.44 24.64 3.83
N PHE A 106 13.61 24.13 4.24
CA PHE A 106 14.12 24.22 5.62
C PHE A 106 15.64 24.46 5.60
N GLU A 107 16.04 25.43 4.78
CA GLU A 107 17.44 25.82 4.62
C GLU A 107 18.04 26.43 5.89
N LYS A 108 19.37 26.39 5.97
CA LYS A 108 20.17 26.96 7.06
C LYS A 108 21.39 27.68 6.51
N GLY A 109 21.97 28.58 7.32
CA GLY A 109 23.21 29.28 7.02
C GLY A 109 23.04 30.78 7.01
N ASP A 110 24.06 31.48 7.50
CA ASP A 110 24.06 32.93 7.65
C ASP A 110 24.71 33.64 6.44
N SER A 111 25.34 32.88 5.54
CA SER A 111 25.91 33.39 4.29
C SER A 111 25.75 32.38 3.14
N PRO A 112 25.82 32.83 1.87
CA PRO A 112 25.73 31.93 0.72
C PRO A 112 26.80 30.83 0.68
N ASP A 113 27.98 31.06 1.25
CA ASP A 113 29.12 30.14 1.17
C ASP A 113 29.08 29.00 2.21
N ASN A 114 28.25 29.15 3.25
CA ASN A 114 28.07 28.13 4.30
C ASN A 114 26.63 27.61 4.38
N ALA A 115 25.79 27.97 3.41
CA ALA A 115 24.39 27.59 3.41
C ALA A 115 24.20 26.08 3.15
N ILE A 116 23.21 25.54 3.84
CA ILE A 116 22.65 24.22 3.60
C ILE A 116 21.31 24.44 2.90
N ARG A 117 21.24 23.99 1.66
CA ARG A 117 20.05 24.00 0.81
C ARG A 117 19.31 22.69 1.03
N ALA A 118 18.25 22.73 1.82
CA ALA A 118 17.46 21.55 2.14
C ALA A 118 15.98 21.80 1.88
N SER A 119 15.36 20.88 1.14
CA SER A 119 13.92 20.88 0.88
C SER A 119 13.37 19.46 0.85
N MET A 120 12.06 19.35 1.01
CA MET A 120 11.32 18.13 0.71
C MET A 120 10.19 18.42 -0.27
N LEU A 121 10.21 17.75 -1.41
CA LEU A 121 9.17 17.81 -2.42
C LEU A 121 8.04 16.87 -2.03
N ILE A 122 6.81 17.35 -2.07
CA ILE A 122 5.63 16.50 -1.90
C ILE A 122 5.37 15.78 -3.22
N ARG A 123 5.56 14.46 -3.22
CA ARG A 123 5.47 13.63 -4.42
C ARG A 123 4.06 13.15 -4.69
N GLU A 124 3.41 12.69 -3.65
CA GLU A 124 2.05 12.15 -3.66
C GLU A 124 1.27 12.75 -2.50
N PHE A 125 -0.03 12.94 -2.69
CA PHE A 125 -0.92 13.45 -1.66
C PHE A 125 -2.31 12.86 -1.80
N GLU A 126 -3.05 12.86 -0.70
CA GLU A 126 -4.42 12.36 -0.60
C GLU A 126 -5.39 13.48 -0.24
N ILE A 127 -6.55 13.48 -0.89
CA ILE A 127 -7.73 14.28 -0.53
C ILE A 127 -8.92 13.34 -0.47
N ASP A 128 -9.67 13.36 0.64
CA ASP A 128 -10.89 12.57 0.84
C ASP A 128 -10.74 11.08 0.46
N GLY A 129 -9.62 10.45 0.84
CA GLY A 129 -9.38 9.04 0.60
C GLY A 129 -8.80 8.70 -0.77
N ARG A 130 -8.54 9.71 -1.61
CA ARG A 130 -8.07 9.53 -2.99
C ARG A 130 -6.67 10.09 -3.14
N ASN A 131 -5.72 9.22 -3.48
CA ASN A 131 -4.34 9.59 -3.75
C ASN A 131 -4.17 10.13 -5.17
N ASP A 132 -3.32 11.14 -5.30
CA ASP A 132 -2.80 11.70 -6.54
C ASP A 132 -1.26 11.63 -6.50
N ASP A 133 -0.66 11.08 -7.55
CA ASP A 133 0.79 10.91 -7.68
C ASP A 133 1.45 11.93 -8.62
N CYS A 134 0.65 12.88 -9.12
CA CYS A 134 1.09 14.01 -9.91
C CYS A 134 1.38 15.19 -8.98
N SER A 135 2.65 15.34 -8.61
CA SER A 135 3.12 16.36 -7.66
C SER A 135 2.71 17.81 -8.03
N THR A 136 2.44 18.09 -9.31
CA THR A 136 1.95 19.41 -9.74
C THR A 136 0.45 19.62 -9.53
N MET A 137 -0.36 18.57 -9.39
CA MET A 137 -1.78 18.74 -9.04
C MET A 137 -1.95 19.30 -7.62
N LEU A 138 -0.91 19.24 -6.80
CA LEU A 138 -0.89 19.86 -5.48
C LEU A 138 -1.14 21.38 -5.52
N TYR A 139 -0.81 22.05 -6.64
CA TYR A 139 -1.16 23.47 -6.82
C TYR A 139 -2.65 23.71 -6.76
N GLU A 140 -3.44 22.88 -7.42
CA GLU A 140 -4.89 22.98 -7.42
C GLU A 140 -5.45 22.66 -6.03
N ALA A 141 -4.88 21.65 -5.37
CA ALA A 141 -5.25 21.23 -4.03
C ALA A 141 -5.02 22.32 -2.97
N LEU A 142 -3.86 22.99 -3.00
CA LEU A 142 -3.49 23.98 -1.98
C LEU A 142 -4.09 25.36 -2.24
N TYR A 143 -4.19 25.80 -3.50
CA TYR A 143 -4.68 27.15 -3.77
C TYR A 143 -6.21 27.21 -3.82
N GLN A 144 -6.86 26.11 -4.19
CA GLN A 144 -8.31 26.02 -4.39
C GLN A 144 -8.88 27.10 -5.31
N GLN A 145 -10.17 27.01 -5.64
CA GLN A 145 -10.91 28.09 -6.31
C GLN A 145 -11.25 29.23 -5.32
N SER A 146 -10.28 29.60 -4.48
CA SER A 146 -10.42 30.65 -3.48
C SER A 146 -10.61 32.01 -4.15
N SER A 147 -11.52 32.81 -3.62
CA SER A 147 -11.67 34.20 -4.05
C SER A 147 -10.40 34.97 -3.67
N VAL A 148 -9.76 35.59 -4.67
CA VAL A 148 -8.59 36.45 -4.44
C VAL A 148 -8.88 37.64 -3.51
N PHE A 149 -10.15 38.00 -3.31
CA PHE A 149 -10.58 39.05 -2.38
C PHE A 149 -10.70 38.57 -0.94
N ASP A 150 -10.89 37.25 -0.73
CA ASP A 150 -11.02 36.63 0.59
C ASP A 150 -9.65 36.10 1.09
N GLY A 151 -8.68 35.99 0.18
CA GLY A 151 -7.35 35.48 0.44
C GLY A 151 -7.27 33.95 0.37
N ILE A 152 -6.05 33.44 0.26
CA ILE A 152 -5.75 32.00 0.30
C ILE A 152 -5.23 31.68 1.70
N SER A 153 -5.77 30.64 2.33
CA SER A 153 -5.31 30.19 3.65
C SER A 153 -4.95 28.71 3.60
N VAL A 154 -3.64 28.45 3.61
CA VAL A 154 -3.04 27.11 3.71
C VAL A 154 -2.24 27.07 5.01
N GLN A 155 -2.56 26.13 5.89
CA GLN A 155 -1.88 25.98 7.18
C GLN A 155 -1.45 24.53 7.39
N TRP A 156 -0.23 24.34 7.88
CA TRP A 156 0.21 23.01 8.32
C TRP A 156 -0.45 22.64 9.65
N VAL A 157 -0.87 21.39 9.76
CA VAL A 157 -1.38 20.78 10.98
C VAL A 157 -0.57 19.51 11.23
N ASP A 158 0.11 19.45 12.39
CA ASP A 158 0.86 18.27 12.81
C ASP A 158 -0.09 17.08 13.07
N GLY A 159 0.37 15.87 12.75
CA GLY A 159 -0.32 14.64 13.16
C GLY A 159 -0.28 14.43 14.67
N ASN A 160 -0.98 13.39 15.16
CA ASN A 160 -0.97 13.03 16.59
C ASN A 160 0.13 12.02 16.96
N VAL A 161 0.46 11.12 16.04
CA VAL A 161 1.54 10.12 16.13
C VAL A 161 2.35 10.09 14.82
N PRO A 162 3.68 9.88 14.85
CA PRO A 162 4.45 9.64 13.63
C PRO A 162 3.96 8.35 12.95
N VAL A 163 4.01 8.32 11.62
CA VAL A 163 3.61 7.15 10.83
C VAL A 163 4.83 6.33 10.43
N GLU A 164 4.66 5.01 10.26
CA GLU A 164 5.68 4.17 9.63
C GLU A 164 5.86 4.57 8.15
N VAL A 165 7.12 4.53 7.68
CA VAL A 165 7.47 4.91 6.31
C VAL A 165 8.39 3.86 5.69
N THR A 166 8.39 3.78 4.37
CA THR A 166 9.38 3.03 3.60
C THR A 166 10.24 4.00 2.79
N ALA A 167 11.52 3.71 2.67
CA ALA A 167 12.47 4.49 1.86
C ALA A 167 12.64 3.84 0.48
N ASP A 168 12.59 4.66 -0.56
CA ASP A 168 12.77 4.24 -1.95
C ASP A 168 13.65 5.23 -2.73
N VAL A 169 14.12 4.78 -3.89
CA VAL A 169 14.90 5.56 -4.84
C VAL A 169 14.09 6.77 -5.31
N ARG A 170 14.75 7.92 -5.42
CA ARG A 170 14.10 9.16 -5.88
C ARG A 170 13.50 9.03 -7.28
N LYS A 171 12.27 9.52 -7.48
CA LYS A 171 11.51 9.33 -8.73
C LYS A 171 12.09 10.18 -9.87
N ASN A 172 12.63 9.55 -10.90
CA ASN A 172 13.10 10.23 -12.12
C ASN A 172 14.17 11.31 -11.88
N VAL A 173 15.07 11.09 -10.92
CA VAL A 173 16.20 11.98 -10.64
C VAL A 173 17.45 11.46 -11.35
N ALA A 174 18.06 12.31 -12.19
CA ALA A 174 19.28 11.96 -12.90
C ALA A 174 20.49 11.93 -11.96
N LEU A 175 21.36 10.95 -12.15
CA LEU A 175 22.67 10.90 -11.52
C LEU A 175 23.61 11.93 -12.16
N PHE A 176 24.28 12.71 -11.32
CA PHE A 176 25.26 13.71 -11.72
C PHE A 176 26.69 13.21 -11.49
N ASP A 177 27.62 13.68 -12.31
CA ASP A 177 29.06 13.49 -12.09
C ASP A 177 29.64 14.55 -11.14
N THR A 178 30.95 14.48 -10.91
CA THR A 178 31.69 15.42 -10.03
C THR A 178 31.75 16.85 -10.57
N ASN A 179 31.42 17.06 -11.85
CA ASN A 179 31.37 18.38 -12.47
C ASN A 179 29.95 18.96 -12.45
N GLY A 180 28.96 18.20 -11.95
CA GLY A 180 27.56 18.59 -11.98
C GLY A 180 26.90 18.41 -13.35
N GLU A 181 27.43 17.53 -14.20
CA GLU A 181 26.81 17.13 -15.46
C GLU A 181 26.00 15.84 -15.30
N LYS A 182 24.83 15.77 -15.94
CA LYS A 182 23.96 14.59 -15.89
C LYS A 182 24.57 13.45 -16.72
N LYS A 183 24.66 12.26 -16.14
CA LYS A 183 25.07 11.05 -16.87
C LYS A 183 23.96 10.58 -17.80
N LYS A 184 24.24 10.50 -19.11
CA LYS A 184 23.28 10.02 -20.11
C LYS A 184 23.17 8.50 -20.05
N ALA A 185 21.95 7.98 -20.12
CA ALA A 185 21.73 6.52 -20.08
C ALA A 185 22.37 5.79 -21.27
N SER A 186 22.48 6.45 -22.44
CA SER A 186 23.13 5.91 -23.64
C SER A 186 24.58 5.50 -23.42
N ASP A 187 25.26 6.16 -22.48
CA ASP A 187 26.68 5.99 -22.23
C ASP A 187 26.94 4.88 -21.19
N TYR A 188 25.88 4.39 -20.53
CA TYR A 188 25.89 3.41 -19.44
C TYR A 188 24.71 2.43 -19.54
N PRO A 189 24.63 1.60 -20.60
CA PRO A 189 23.48 0.71 -20.85
C PRO A 189 23.26 -0.35 -19.76
N GLU A 190 24.28 -0.64 -18.95
CA GLU A 190 24.23 -1.56 -17.82
C GLU A 190 23.60 -0.95 -16.55
N LEU A 191 23.50 0.38 -16.48
CA LEU A 191 22.96 1.08 -15.32
C LEU A 191 21.46 1.32 -15.47
N LEU A 192 20.78 1.41 -14.33
CA LEU A 192 19.36 1.74 -14.29
C LEU A 192 19.16 3.15 -14.87
N ALA A 193 18.23 3.27 -15.82
CA ALA A 193 17.86 4.55 -16.43
C ALA A 193 16.65 5.17 -15.73
N THR A 194 16.52 6.49 -15.81
CA THR A 194 15.27 7.20 -15.52
C THR A 194 14.14 6.68 -16.41
N GLU A 195 12.88 6.90 -16.02
CA GLU A 195 11.71 6.36 -16.73
C GLU A 195 11.64 6.82 -18.20
N ASP A 196 12.06 8.05 -18.48
CA ASP A 196 12.17 8.61 -19.84
C ASP A 196 13.38 8.08 -20.63
N LYS A 197 14.19 7.21 -20.02
CA LYS A 197 15.39 6.55 -20.55
C LYS A 197 16.49 7.52 -21.01
N LYS A 198 16.48 8.77 -20.56
CA LYS A 198 17.47 9.77 -20.99
C LYS A 198 18.72 9.78 -20.13
N PHE A 199 18.57 9.57 -18.82
CA PHE A 199 19.67 9.70 -17.86
C PHE A 199 19.81 8.44 -17.02
N VAL A 200 21.00 8.26 -16.44
CA VAL A 200 21.21 7.26 -15.39
C VAL A 200 20.41 7.68 -14.15
N GLN A 201 19.68 6.74 -13.56
CA GLN A 201 18.89 6.95 -12.35
C GLN A 201 19.81 7.14 -11.15
N ASP A 202 19.56 8.17 -10.35
CA ASP A 202 20.20 8.34 -9.07
C ASP A 202 19.59 7.34 -8.07
N LEU A 203 20.43 6.51 -7.46
CA LEU A 203 20.01 5.39 -6.61
C LEU A 203 19.84 5.77 -5.13
N ARG A 204 20.09 7.02 -4.73
CA ARG A 204 19.89 7.46 -3.35
C ARG A 204 18.42 7.29 -2.95
N LYS A 205 18.18 6.56 -1.85
CA LYS A 205 16.87 6.23 -1.31
C LYS A 205 16.29 7.36 -0.47
N TRP A 206 16.15 8.54 -1.07
CA TRP A 206 15.73 9.76 -0.37
C TRP A 206 14.25 10.10 -0.61
N GLN A 207 13.49 9.18 -1.18
CA GLN A 207 12.04 9.24 -1.22
C GLN A 207 11.47 8.39 -0.09
N PHE A 208 10.45 8.91 0.59
CA PHE A 208 9.77 8.23 1.68
C PHE A 208 8.27 8.22 1.42
N LYS A 209 7.66 7.06 1.55
CA LYS A 209 6.21 6.87 1.41
C LYS A 209 5.65 6.28 2.69
N ARG A 210 4.39 6.59 3.02
CA ARG A 210 3.70 5.94 4.15
C ARG A 210 3.73 4.43 3.95
N LYS A 211 4.17 3.68 4.96
CA LYS A 211 4.16 2.21 4.90
C LYS A 211 2.71 1.74 4.92
N GLN A 212 2.34 0.98 3.89
CA GLN A 212 1.01 0.41 3.79
C GLN A 212 0.91 -0.90 4.55
N ILE A 213 -0.24 -1.15 5.16
CA ILE A 213 -0.52 -2.35 5.94
C ILE A 213 -0.75 -3.54 5.00
N THR A 214 -0.11 -4.65 5.32
CA THR A 214 -0.30 -5.96 4.70
C THR A 214 -0.84 -6.98 5.71
N ASP A 215 -1.14 -8.21 5.29
CA ASP A 215 -1.65 -9.24 6.20
C ASP A 215 -0.64 -9.57 7.32
N SER A 216 0.67 -9.44 7.05
CA SER A 216 1.71 -9.64 8.07
C SER A 216 1.76 -8.54 9.12
N ASP A 217 1.22 -7.36 8.84
CA ASP A 217 1.15 -6.28 9.83
C ASP A 217 -0.14 -6.35 10.67
N SER A 218 -1.12 -7.16 10.26
CA SER A 218 -2.39 -7.29 10.97
C SER A 218 -2.24 -8.05 12.29
N ASN A 219 -3.04 -7.71 13.30
CA ASN A 219 -2.93 -8.27 14.65
C ASN A 219 -4.28 -8.65 15.28
N LYS A 220 -5.40 -8.40 14.59
CA LYS A 220 -6.74 -8.73 15.06
C LYS A 220 -7.61 -9.27 13.94
N VAL A 221 -8.38 -10.32 14.26
CA VAL A 221 -9.26 -11.03 13.33
C VAL A 221 -10.72 -10.73 13.67
N TYR A 222 -11.53 -10.44 12.66
CA TYR A 222 -12.96 -10.24 12.77
C TYR A 222 -13.70 -11.35 12.05
N LEU A 223 -14.76 -11.84 12.69
CA LEU A 223 -15.60 -12.93 12.20
C LEU A 223 -17.06 -12.46 12.17
N SER A 224 -17.81 -12.94 11.19
CA SER A 224 -19.26 -12.76 11.17
C SER A 224 -19.93 -13.57 12.28
N SER A 225 -20.95 -13.02 12.92
CA SER A 225 -21.80 -13.75 13.88
C SER A 225 -22.46 -14.99 13.28
N TRP A 226 -22.74 -14.98 11.98
CA TRP A 226 -23.35 -16.09 11.23
C TRP A 226 -22.46 -17.33 11.17
N LEU A 227 -21.14 -17.20 11.32
CA LEU A 227 -20.22 -18.33 11.19
C LEU A 227 -20.52 -19.44 12.21
N LYS A 228 -21.01 -19.06 13.39
CA LYS A 228 -21.41 -20.00 14.44
C LYS A 228 -22.60 -20.87 14.03
N ASP A 229 -23.55 -20.30 13.30
CA ASP A 229 -24.80 -20.97 12.94
C ASP A 229 -24.65 -21.72 11.60
N GLU A 230 -23.88 -21.15 10.67
CA GLU A 230 -23.62 -21.72 9.35
C GLU A 230 -22.58 -22.84 9.35
N CYS A 231 -21.57 -22.75 10.24
CA CYS A 231 -20.48 -23.72 10.35
C CYS A 231 -20.16 -24.04 11.84
N PRO A 232 -21.09 -24.62 12.61
CA PRO A 232 -20.94 -24.79 14.06
C PRO A 232 -19.73 -25.66 14.47
N ASP A 233 -19.43 -26.72 13.72
CA ASP A 233 -18.35 -27.65 14.06
C ASP A 233 -16.98 -27.03 13.81
N PHE A 234 -16.83 -26.32 12.69
CA PHE A 234 -15.68 -25.49 12.38
C PHE A 234 -15.54 -24.33 13.37
N TYR A 235 -16.61 -23.57 13.64
CA TYR A 235 -16.57 -22.38 14.48
C TYR A 235 -16.00 -22.68 15.87
N GLY A 236 -16.47 -23.76 16.52
CA GLY A 236 -15.96 -24.17 17.83
C GLY A 236 -14.45 -24.42 17.81
N ARG A 237 -13.96 -25.19 16.83
CA ARG A 237 -12.53 -25.50 16.67
C ARG A 237 -11.71 -24.26 16.36
N PHE A 238 -12.23 -23.37 15.51
CA PHE A 238 -11.51 -22.18 15.09
C PHE A 238 -11.37 -21.17 16.22
N ILE A 239 -12.44 -20.94 16.99
CA ILE A 239 -12.38 -20.08 18.19
C ILE A 239 -11.38 -20.61 19.22
N SER A 240 -11.37 -21.93 19.47
CA SER A 240 -10.38 -22.55 20.37
C SER A 240 -8.96 -22.35 19.85
N LEU A 241 -8.72 -22.53 18.55
CA LEU A 241 -7.42 -22.28 17.93
C LEU A 241 -6.97 -20.82 18.13
N LEU A 242 -7.83 -19.84 17.85
CA LEU A 242 -7.50 -18.43 18.04
C LEU A 242 -7.13 -18.14 19.50
N GLN A 243 -7.85 -18.72 20.46
CA GLN A 243 -7.58 -18.57 21.90
C GLN A 243 -6.26 -19.24 22.33
N ASP A 244 -6.04 -20.49 21.91
CA ASP A 244 -4.85 -21.28 22.28
C ASP A 244 -3.55 -20.64 21.80
N TYR A 245 -3.61 -19.93 20.67
CA TYR A 245 -2.47 -19.22 20.09
C TYR A 245 -2.45 -17.71 20.39
N GLY A 246 -3.38 -17.21 21.21
CA GLY A 246 -3.41 -15.80 21.63
C GLY A 246 -3.68 -14.82 20.48
N ILE A 247 -4.37 -15.26 19.44
CA ILE A 247 -4.75 -14.42 18.30
C ILE A 247 -5.99 -13.60 18.73
N SER A 248 -5.85 -12.28 18.76
CA SER A 248 -6.94 -11.37 19.10
C SER A 248 -8.06 -11.49 18.06
N TYR A 249 -9.30 -11.62 18.53
CA TYR A 249 -10.45 -11.67 17.63
C TYR A 249 -11.69 -10.99 18.19
N GLN A 250 -12.62 -10.63 17.30
CA GLN A 250 -13.92 -10.06 17.62
C GLN A 250 -15.00 -10.57 16.66
N VAL A 251 -16.21 -10.81 17.18
CA VAL A 251 -17.37 -11.23 16.38
C VAL A 251 -18.25 -10.03 16.06
N MET A 252 -18.46 -9.77 14.78
CA MET A 252 -19.32 -8.70 14.25
C MET A 252 -20.78 -9.14 14.27
N GLN A 253 -21.64 -8.35 14.90
CA GLN A 253 -23.05 -8.70 15.07
C GLN A 253 -23.93 -8.20 13.92
N SER A 254 -23.58 -7.08 13.30
CA SER A 254 -24.38 -6.42 12.26
C SER A 254 -24.14 -6.98 10.86
N THR A 255 -23.96 -8.30 10.73
CA THR A 255 -23.63 -8.99 9.48
C THR A 255 -24.82 -9.81 8.96
N ASN A 256 -24.81 -10.14 7.65
CA ASN A 256 -25.83 -10.96 6.98
C ASN A 256 -25.25 -12.22 6.32
N ASP A 257 -23.92 -12.40 6.33
CA ASP A 257 -23.24 -13.53 5.70
C ASP A 257 -21.89 -13.81 6.39
N ILE A 258 -21.30 -14.99 6.17
CA ILE A 258 -20.04 -15.43 6.74
C ILE A 258 -18.80 -14.85 6.04
N TRP A 259 -18.93 -14.38 4.80
CA TRP A 259 -17.81 -13.95 3.93
C TRP A 259 -17.27 -12.56 4.28
N ALA A 260 -16.75 -12.39 5.50
CA ALA A 260 -16.26 -11.12 6.02
C ALA A 260 -15.20 -10.45 5.13
N ARG A 261 -14.39 -11.23 4.41
CA ARG A 261 -13.40 -10.70 3.46
C ARG A 261 -14.02 -9.86 2.37
N ASP A 262 -15.17 -10.30 1.88
CA ASP A 262 -15.74 -9.85 0.61
C ASP A 262 -16.39 -8.48 0.74
N TYR A 263 -17.00 -8.20 1.91
CA TYR A 263 -17.74 -6.97 2.17
C TYR A 263 -17.01 -5.98 3.07
N MET A 264 -16.05 -6.42 3.90
CA MET A 264 -15.43 -5.52 4.86
C MET A 264 -14.42 -4.55 4.20
N PRO A 265 -14.28 -3.32 4.72
CA PRO A 265 -13.36 -2.33 4.17
C PRO A 265 -11.91 -2.81 4.17
N ILE A 266 -11.13 -2.38 3.18
CA ILE A 266 -9.71 -2.75 3.10
C ILE A 266 -8.86 -1.68 3.78
N GLN A 267 -8.09 -2.08 4.79
CA GLN A 267 -7.14 -1.21 5.47
C GLN A 267 -5.89 -0.97 4.61
N ILE A 268 -5.57 0.30 4.39
CA ILE A 268 -4.40 0.77 3.64
C ILE A 268 -3.31 1.27 4.60
N TYR A 269 -3.71 2.08 5.58
CA TYR A 269 -2.88 2.61 6.67
C TYR A 269 -3.64 2.48 7.99
N ASP A 270 -3.00 2.76 9.12
CA ASP A 270 -3.60 2.63 10.45
C ASP A 270 -4.93 3.43 10.55
N ASP A 271 -4.98 4.59 9.89
CA ASP A 271 -6.11 5.54 9.89
C ASP A 271 -6.92 5.58 8.57
N HIS A 272 -6.67 4.66 7.64
CA HIS A 272 -7.27 4.71 6.31
C HIS A 272 -7.86 3.36 5.88
N PHE A 273 -9.19 3.32 5.79
CA PHE A 273 -9.97 2.17 5.35
C PHE A 273 -10.78 2.52 4.10
N VAL A 274 -10.57 1.76 3.03
CA VAL A 274 -11.33 1.91 1.78
C VAL A 274 -12.58 1.06 1.87
N ARG A 275 -13.74 1.70 1.82
CA ARG A 275 -15.02 1.02 1.72
C ARG A 275 -15.60 1.19 0.32
N TYR A 276 -15.78 0.07 -0.35
CA TYR A 276 -16.34 -0.02 -1.68
C TYR A 276 -17.82 -0.41 -1.63
N CYS A 277 -18.47 -0.39 -2.80
CA CYS A 277 -19.83 -0.89 -2.95
C CYS A 277 -19.78 -2.43 -3.06
N TYR A 278 -20.12 -3.15 -1.99
CA TYR A 278 -20.29 -4.60 -2.07
C TYR A 278 -21.66 -4.92 -2.67
N ASN A 279 -21.69 -5.12 -3.98
CA ASN A 279 -22.90 -5.42 -4.74
C ASN A 279 -22.59 -6.34 -5.94
N PRO A 280 -21.98 -7.51 -5.71
CA PRO A 280 -21.49 -8.37 -6.78
C PRO A 280 -22.66 -8.94 -7.61
N ASN A 281 -22.41 -9.16 -8.90
CA ASN A 281 -23.49 -9.55 -9.83
C ASN A 281 -24.06 -10.95 -9.55
N TYR A 282 -23.31 -11.81 -8.88
CA TYR A 282 -23.75 -13.16 -8.57
C TYR A 282 -24.75 -13.21 -7.41
N LEU A 283 -24.80 -12.18 -6.55
CA LEU A 283 -25.81 -12.03 -5.49
C LEU A 283 -27.09 -11.34 -5.97
N GLN A 284 -27.14 -10.88 -7.23
CA GLN A 284 -28.31 -10.18 -7.78
C GLN A 284 -29.34 -11.13 -8.41
N LYS A 285 -29.13 -12.44 -8.33
CA LYS A 285 -29.90 -13.44 -9.08
C LYS A 285 -31.28 -13.71 -8.50
N ASN A 286 -31.41 -13.67 -7.17
CA ASN A 286 -32.65 -13.92 -6.46
C ASN A 286 -32.71 -13.05 -5.18
N GLU A 287 -33.84 -13.04 -4.46
CA GLU A 287 -34.00 -12.18 -3.28
C GLU A 287 -33.25 -12.70 -2.04
N GLU A 288 -33.12 -14.03 -1.89
CA GLU A 288 -32.37 -14.64 -0.79
C GLU A 288 -30.88 -14.26 -0.84
N ASP A 289 -30.26 -14.31 -2.04
CA ASP A 289 -28.89 -13.86 -2.27
C ASP A 289 -28.71 -12.36 -1.99
N LYS A 290 -29.73 -11.53 -2.25
CA LYS A 290 -29.67 -10.10 -1.96
C LYS A 290 -29.79 -9.82 -0.47
N GLU A 291 -30.57 -10.61 0.25
CA GLU A 291 -30.72 -10.51 1.70
C GLU A 291 -29.39 -10.84 2.43
N SER A 292 -28.51 -11.64 1.83
CA SER A 292 -27.17 -11.92 2.39
C SER A 292 -26.18 -10.76 2.25
N ILE A 293 -26.48 -9.73 1.44
CA ILE A 293 -25.63 -8.54 1.32
C ILE A 293 -25.62 -7.80 2.65
N THR A 294 -24.44 -7.76 3.28
CA THR A 294 -24.24 -7.10 4.56
C THR A 294 -24.23 -5.57 4.42
N ASP A 295 -24.96 -4.87 5.29
CA ASP A 295 -24.85 -3.42 5.41
C ASP A 295 -23.55 -3.02 6.14
N VAL A 296 -22.50 -2.78 5.36
CA VAL A 296 -21.17 -2.44 5.87
C VAL A 296 -21.16 -1.14 6.68
N ASP A 297 -22.07 -0.18 6.43
CA ASP A 297 -22.20 1.04 7.25
C ASP A 297 -22.53 0.67 8.71
N SER A 298 -23.45 -0.27 8.91
CA SER A 298 -23.85 -0.73 10.24
C SER A 298 -22.71 -1.45 10.97
N VAL A 299 -21.96 -2.31 10.27
CA VAL A 299 -20.78 -2.98 10.84
C VAL A 299 -19.69 -1.97 11.21
N CYS A 300 -19.33 -1.03 10.32
CA CYS A 300 -18.33 -0.01 10.62
C CYS A 300 -18.75 0.87 11.81
N LYS A 301 -20.05 1.19 11.93
CA LYS A 301 -20.58 1.94 13.07
C LYS A 301 -20.49 1.14 14.39
N GLU A 302 -20.78 -0.16 14.36
CA GLU A 302 -20.58 -1.07 15.49
C GLU A 302 -19.13 -1.07 15.96
N LEU A 303 -18.18 -1.10 15.03
CA LEU A 303 -16.74 -1.14 15.31
C LEU A 303 -16.10 0.23 15.56
N GLY A 304 -16.81 1.34 15.32
CA GLY A 304 -16.26 2.69 15.44
C GLY A 304 -15.23 3.05 14.36
N ILE A 305 -15.30 2.40 13.19
CA ILE A 305 -14.32 2.55 12.11
C ILE A 305 -14.77 3.62 11.12
N LEU A 306 -13.90 4.59 10.88
CA LEU A 306 -14.08 5.59 9.82
C LEU A 306 -13.57 5.04 8.49
N THR A 307 -14.28 5.36 7.41
CA THR A 307 -13.99 4.83 6.08
C THR A 307 -14.03 5.92 5.02
N TYR A 308 -13.23 5.73 3.97
CA TYR A 308 -13.31 6.48 2.73
C TYR A 308 -14.12 5.67 1.72
N LYS A 309 -15.21 6.26 1.23
CA LYS A 309 -16.19 5.57 0.39
C LYS A 309 -15.85 5.70 -1.10
N THR A 310 -16.00 4.62 -1.84
CA THR A 310 -16.01 4.61 -3.30
C THR A 310 -17.26 3.94 -3.83
N ASP A 311 -17.72 4.39 -5.01
CA ASP A 311 -18.89 3.84 -5.70
C ASP A 311 -18.54 2.64 -6.59
N LEU A 312 -17.24 2.31 -6.72
CA LEU A 312 -16.83 1.12 -7.44
C LEU A 312 -17.40 -0.13 -6.77
N VAL A 313 -18.00 -0.99 -7.59
CA VAL A 313 -18.40 -2.34 -7.17
C VAL A 313 -17.14 -3.19 -7.07
N ILE A 314 -16.80 -3.61 -5.87
CA ILE A 314 -15.60 -4.41 -5.60
C ILE A 314 -15.99 -5.54 -4.65
N ASP A 315 -15.30 -6.65 -4.80
CA ASP A 315 -15.27 -7.71 -3.81
C ASP A 315 -13.89 -7.72 -3.15
N GLY A 316 -13.86 -7.73 -1.82
CA GLY A 316 -12.60 -7.79 -1.07
C GLY A 316 -11.78 -9.05 -1.33
N GLY A 317 -12.41 -10.19 -1.65
CA GLY A 317 -11.73 -11.41 -2.09
C GLY A 317 -11.02 -11.25 -3.44
N ASN A 318 -11.43 -10.27 -4.24
CA ASN A 318 -10.78 -9.91 -5.49
C ASN A 318 -9.62 -8.89 -5.32
N VAL A 319 -9.25 -8.51 -4.09
CA VAL A 319 -8.14 -7.56 -3.84
C VAL A 319 -7.03 -8.24 -3.03
N VAL A 320 -5.93 -8.57 -3.69
CA VAL A 320 -4.72 -9.08 -3.02
C VAL A 320 -3.62 -8.00 -3.03
N LYS A 321 -3.17 -7.60 -1.83
CA LYS A 321 -2.07 -6.64 -1.65
C LYS A 321 -0.73 -7.37 -1.76
N ALA A 322 0.17 -6.91 -2.65
CA ALA A 322 1.51 -7.49 -2.81
C ALA A 322 2.54 -6.41 -3.20
N GLY A 323 3.56 -6.18 -2.37
CA GLY A 323 4.60 -5.17 -2.65
C GLY A 323 4.03 -3.77 -2.76
N LYS A 324 4.20 -3.12 -3.91
CA LYS A 324 3.58 -1.82 -4.24
C LYS A 324 2.28 -1.93 -5.06
N TYR A 325 1.79 -3.14 -5.27
CA TYR A 325 0.66 -3.42 -6.14
C TYR A 325 -0.56 -3.89 -5.34
N ILE A 326 -1.75 -3.68 -5.91
CA ILE A 326 -2.87 -4.59 -5.74
C ILE A 326 -2.96 -5.49 -6.98
N ILE A 327 -3.32 -6.75 -6.76
CA ILE A 327 -3.56 -7.72 -7.81
C ILE A 327 -5.03 -8.12 -7.73
N MET A 328 -5.71 -8.02 -8.87
CA MET A 328 -7.13 -8.33 -9.01
C MET A 328 -7.38 -9.14 -10.28
N THR A 329 -8.52 -9.81 -10.38
CA THR A 329 -9.02 -10.33 -11.66
C THR A 329 -9.79 -9.26 -12.43
N GLU A 330 -9.88 -9.43 -13.74
CA GLU A 330 -10.65 -8.57 -14.65
C GLU A 330 -12.16 -8.57 -14.38
N LYS A 331 -12.67 -9.38 -13.44
CA LYS A 331 -14.06 -9.39 -12.98
C LYS A 331 -14.55 -8.00 -12.59
N VAL A 332 -13.69 -7.21 -11.94
CA VAL A 332 -14.00 -5.83 -11.52
C VAL A 332 -14.44 -4.93 -12.68
N TYR A 333 -13.97 -5.17 -13.91
CA TYR A 333 -14.43 -4.40 -15.07
C TYR A 333 -15.83 -4.79 -15.53
N VAL A 334 -16.23 -6.04 -15.33
CA VAL A 334 -17.57 -6.52 -15.68
C VAL A 334 -18.60 -5.92 -14.74
N GLU A 335 -18.29 -5.87 -13.46
CA GLU A 335 -19.16 -5.31 -12.42
C GLU A 335 -19.23 -3.77 -12.47
N ASN A 336 -18.20 -3.14 -13.03
CA ASN A 336 -18.16 -1.70 -13.29
C ASN A 336 -18.24 -1.37 -14.79
N SER A 337 -19.05 -2.12 -15.55
CA SER A 337 -19.16 -1.98 -17.03
C SER A 337 -19.69 -0.63 -17.51
N HIS A 338 -20.20 0.21 -16.61
CA HIS A 338 -20.57 1.60 -16.88
C HIS A 338 -19.35 2.54 -17.02
N LEU A 339 -18.16 2.08 -16.61
CA LEU A 339 -16.87 2.78 -16.77
C LEU A 339 -15.98 2.04 -17.77
N LYS A 340 -15.03 2.76 -18.36
CA LYS A 340 -13.98 2.14 -19.17
C LYS A 340 -12.96 1.46 -18.25
N PRO A 341 -12.31 0.36 -18.68
CA PRO A 341 -11.26 -0.29 -17.89
C PRO A 341 -10.13 0.63 -17.42
N ALA A 342 -9.76 1.63 -18.23
CA ALA A 342 -8.75 2.62 -17.86
C ALA A 342 -9.21 3.55 -16.73
N GLU A 343 -10.50 3.91 -16.70
CA GLU A 343 -11.09 4.74 -15.63
C GLU A 343 -11.18 3.94 -14.32
N VAL A 344 -11.61 2.67 -14.40
CA VAL A 344 -11.59 1.75 -13.25
C VAL A 344 -10.17 1.60 -12.70
N ARG A 345 -9.17 1.36 -13.57
CA ARG A 345 -7.76 1.27 -13.15
C ARG A 345 -7.26 2.54 -12.46
N ALA A 346 -7.55 3.71 -13.02
CA ALA A 346 -7.13 4.98 -12.42
C ALA A 346 -7.76 5.19 -11.03
N GLN A 347 -9.05 4.87 -10.89
CA GLN A 347 -9.73 4.94 -9.59
C GLN A 347 -9.16 3.93 -8.59
N LEU A 348 -8.90 2.68 -9.01
CA LEU A 348 -8.27 1.66 -8.17
C LEU A 348 -6.88 2.10 -7.67
N CYS A 349 -6.04 2.67 -8.55
CA CYS A 349 -4.75 3.22 -8.14
C CYS A 349 -4.91 4.34 -7.10
N SER A 350 -5.88 5.22 -7.32
CA SER A 350 -6.14 6.36 -6.46
C SER A 350 -6.66 5.95 -5.08
N ILE A 351 -7.61 5.01 -4.98
CA ILE A 351 -8.19 4.61 -3.69
C ILE A 351 -7.31 3.64 -2.90
N PHE A 352 -6.56 2.75 -3.57
CA PHE A 352 -5.69 1.78 -2.88
C PHE A 352 -4.26 2.29 -2.68
N HIS A 353 -3.93 3.45 -3.26
CA HIS A 353 -2.61 4.09 -3.18
C HIS A 353 -1.48 3.16 -3.68
N ARG A 354 -1.82 2.27 -4.64
CA ARG A 354 -0.99 1.16 -5.15
C ARG A 354 -1.19 1.02 -6.65
N ASP A 355 -0.17 0.54 -7.34
CA ASP A 355 -0.29 0.18 -8.75
C ASP A 355 -1.20 -1.05 -8.92
N VAL A 356 -1.81 -1.23 -10.09
CA VAL A 356 -2.79 -2.32 -10.32
C VAL A 356 -2.28 -3.33 -11.34
N ILE A 357 -2.18 -4.59 -10.93
CA ILE A 357 -1.96 -5.75 -11.80
C ILE A 357 -3.30 -6.47 -12.00
N MET A 358 -3.61 -6.81 -13.25
CA MET A 358 -4.87 -7.47 -13.60
C MET A 358 -4.59 -8.84 -14.16
N LEU A 359 -5.22 -9.84 -13.56
CA LEU A 359 -5.24 -11.22 -14.03
C LEU A 359 -6.51 -11.44 -14.88
N PRO A 360 -6.43 -12.18 -15.99
CA PRO A 360 -7.61 -12.48 -16.78
C PRO A 360 -8.64 -13.26 -15.94
N TRP A 361 -9.90 -12.86 -16.00
CA TRP A 361 -10.95 -13.57 -15.27
C TRP A 361 -11.30 -14.90 -15.96
N ASP A 362 -11.15 -16.01 -15.24
CA ASP A 362 -11.69 -17.30 -15.65
C ASP A 362 -13.20 -17.35 -15.44
N ILE A 363 -13.96 -17.23 -16.53
CA ILE A 363 -15.44 -17.16 -16.50
C ILE A 363 -16.09 -18.41 -15.87
N LYS A 364 -15.36 -19.53 -15.77
CA LYS A 364 -15.84 -20.73 -15.05
C LYS A 364 -15.90 -20.53 -13.53
N GLU A 365 -15.13 -19.57 -13.00
CA GLU A 365 -15.12 -19.18 -11.59
C GLU A 365 -16.05 -17.96 -11.43
N PRO A 366 -17.31 -18.13 -10.99
CA PRO A 366 -18.33 -17.09 -11.02
C PRO A 366 -18.01 -15.89 -10.12
N TYR A 367 -17.26 -16.08 -9.04
CA TYR A 367 -16.92 -15.02 -8.07
C TYR A 367 -15.83 -14.10 -8.63
N GLY A 368 -14.85 -14.67 -9.32
CA GLY A 368 -13.73 -13.96 -9.92
C GLY A 368 -12.74 -13.44 -8.88
N HIS A 369 -12.55 -14.15 -7.78
CA HIS A 369 -11.68 -13.72 -6.69
C HIS A 369 -10.20 -13.99 -6.98
N ALA A 370 -9.33 -13.10 -6.50
CA ALA A 370 -7.88 -13.21 -6.69
C ALA A 370 -7.21 -13.96 -5.53
N ASP A 371 -7.81 -13.94 -4.34
CA ASP A 371 -7.29 -14.59 -3.13
C ASP A 371 -7.36 -16.14 -3.16
N GLY A 372 -8.17 -16.71 -4.06
CA GLY A 372 -8.14 -18.13 -4.44
C GLY A 372 -7.07 -18.48 -5.47
N ILE A 373 -6.41 -17.47 -6.06
CA ILE A 373 -5.39 -17.64 -7.11
C ILE A 373 -3.99 -17.37 -6.54
N ILE A 374 -3.85 -16.33 -5.72
CA ILE A 374 -2.54 -15.81 -5.27
C ILE A 374 -2.52 -15.34 -3.82
N LYS A 375 -1.35 -15.43 -3.20
CA LYS A 375 -1.00 -14.80 -1.91
C LYS A 375 0.35 -14.09 -2.00
N ALA A 376 0.51 -13.00 -1.27
CA ALA A 376 1.81 -12.34 -1.13
C ALA A 376 2.67 -13.07 -0.09
N ILE A 377 3.90 -13.43 -0.46
CA ILE A 377 4.90 -13.94 0.48
C ILE A 377 5.59 -12.75 1.15
N ASP A 378 6.11 -11.85 0.32
CA ASP A 378 6.80 -10.61 0.68
C ASP A 378 6.56 -9.55 -0.42
N ASP A 379 7.26 -8.41 -0.35
CA ASP A 379 7.08 -7.30 -1.29
C ASP A 379 7.50 -7.61 -2.75
N ASN A 380 8.28 -8.66 -2.95
CA ASN A 380 8.86 -9.04 -4.25
C ASN A 380 8.52 -10.47 -4.67
N THR A 381 7.81 -11.23 -3.84
CA THR A 381 7.50 -12.64 -4.07
C THR A 381 6.03 -12.93 -3.84
N VAL A 382 5.41 -13.64 -4.79
CA VAL A 382 4.02 -14.12 -4.68
C VAL A 382 3.97 -15.64 -4.75
N LEU A 383 3.01 -16.22 -4.04
CA LEU A 383 2.63 -17.62 -4.13
C LEU A 383 1.41 -17.73 -5.04
N LEU A 384 1.51 -18.52 -6.10
CA LEU A 384 0.41 -18.89 -6.98
C LEU A 384 -0.12 -20.27 -6.57
N THR A 385 -1.44 -20.45 -6.62
CA THR A 385 -2.08 -21.73 -6.31
C THR A 385 -1.70 -22.80 -7.33
N ASN A 386 -2.10 -24.05 -7.11
CA ASN A 386 -1.93 -25.17 -8.04
C ASN A 386 -2.90 -25.07 -9.24
N TYR A 387 -3.05 -23.87 -9.83
CA TYR A 387 -4.06 -23.57 -10.85
C TYR A 387 -3.89 -24.43 -12.11
N ASP A 388 -2.68 -24.93 -12.37
CA ASP A 388 -2.37 -25.83 -13.49
C ASP A 388 -3.18 -27.14 -13.45
N ASN A 389 -3.57 -27.59 -12.25
CA ASN A 389 -4.42 -28.76 -12.05
C ASN A 389 -5.88 -28.53 -12.48
N PHE A 390 -6.31 -27.27 -12.58
CA PHE A 390 -7.68 -26.88 -12.91
C PHE A 390 -7.79 -26.34 -14.34
N ASP A 391 -6.91 -25.41 -14.71
CA ASP A 391 -6.83 -24.86 -16.07
C ASP A 391 -5.40 -24.35 -16.37
N SER A 392 -4.63 -25.16 -17.09
CA SER A 392 -3.23 -24.87 -17.44
C SER A 392 -3.06 -23.64 -18.34
N HIS A 393 -4.08 -23.28 -19.13
CA HIS A 393 -4.04 -22.08 -19.95
C HIS A 393 -4.06 -20.82 -19.08
N TYR A 394 -4.98 -20.74 -18.12
CA TYR A 394 -5.04 -19.64 -17.16
C TYR A 394 -3.81 -19.61 -16.26
N ALA A 395 -3.38 -20.77 -15.74
CA ALA A 395 -2.18 -20.88 -14.91
C ALA A 395 -0.96 -20.26 -15.61
N LYS A 396 -0.75 -20.57 -16.90
CA LYS A 396 0.37 -20.00 -17.66
C LYS A 396 0.25 -18.49 -17.87
N ARG A 397 -0.98 -18.00 -18.10
CA ARG A 397 -1.23 -16.56 -18.24
C ARG A 397 -0.96 -15.81 -16.93
N PHE A 398 -1.41 -16.35 -15.80
CA PHE A 398 -1.13 -15.78 -14.48
C PHE A 398 0.37 -15.69 -14.21
N GLU A 399 1.10 -16.79 -14.39
CA GLU A 399 2.55 -16.83 -14.21
C GLU A 399 3.27 -15.80 -15.10
N ASN A 400 2.92 -15.71 -16.39
CA ASN A 400 3.54 -14.76 -17.32
C ASN A 400 3.28 -13.28 -16.98
N ILE A 401 2.14 -12.97 -16.35
CA ILE A 401 1.83 -11.61 -15.91
C ILE A 401 2.59 -11.31 -14.62
N LEU A 402 2.49 -12.19 -13.63
CA LEU A 402 3.09 -12.02 -12.30
C LEU A 402 4.63 -11.98 -12.37
N SER A 403 5.25 -12.81 -13.22
CA SER A 403 6.71 -12.90 -13.34
C SER A 403 7.38 -11.63 -13.87
N LYS A 404 6.61 -10.67 -14.38
CA LYS A 404 7.13 -9.34 -14.78
C LYS A 404 7.33 -8.40 -13.59
N HIS A 405 6.71 -8.71 -12.45
CA HIS A 405 6.67 -7.84 -11.27
C HIS A 405 7.22 -8.54 -10.02
N PHE A 406 7.14 -9.87 -9.95
CA PHE A 406 7.48 -10.66 -8.77
C PHE A 406 8.24 -11.93 -9.12
N THR A 407 8.96 -12.45 -8.13
CA THR A 407 9.32 -13.87 -8.10
C THR A 407 8.07 -14.69 -7.83
N VAL A 408 7.77 -15.67 -8.69
CA VAL A 408 6.57 -16.50 -8.55
C VAL A 408 6.94 -17.87 -7.96
N LYS A 409 6.36 -18.20 -6.82
CA LYS A 409 6.35 -19.55 -6.23
C LYS A 409 5.01 -20.22 -6.51
N LYS A 410 4.94 -21.55 -6.46
CA LYS A 410 3.72 -22.30 -6.80
C LYS A 410 3.48 -23.43 -5.82
N LEU A 411 2.23 -23.57 -5.37
CA LEU A 411 1.78 -24.79 -4.71
C LEU A 411 1.68 -25.93 -5.73
N SER A 412 2.08 -27.13 -5.34
CA SER A 412 2.00 -28.33 -6.16
C SER A 412 1.72 -29.54 -5.29
N TYR A 413 0.80 -30.39 -5.72
CA TYR A 413 0.40 -31.60 -5.00
C TYR A 413 0.57 -32.81 -5.91
N HIS A 414 1.32 -33.81 -5.45
CA HIS A 414 1.68 -34.98 -6.26
C HIS A 414 0.94 -36.23 -5.76
N LEU A 415 -0.35 -36.33 -6.07
CA LEU A 415 -1.19 -37.47 -5.72
C LEU A 415 -1.90 -38.04 -6.94
N GLU A 416 -2.21 -39.34 -6.89
CA GLU A 416 -2.96 -40.04 -7.94
C GLU A 416 -4.43 -39.57 -8.00
N HIS A 417 -5.01 -39.27 -6.84
CA HIS A 417 -6.40 -38.83 -6.69
C HIS A 417 -6.48 -37.57 -5.81
N PRO A 418 -6.16 -36.39 -6.38
CA PRO A 418 -6.17 -35.17 -5.60
C PRO A 418 -7.60 -34.79 -5.16
N ASN A 419 -7.72 -34.24 -3.95
CA ASN A 419 -8.96 -33.66 -3.46
C ASN A 419 -9.40 -32.51 -4.38
N LYS A 420 -10.66 -32.55 -4.83
CA LYS A 420 -11.26 -31.52 -5.71
C LYS A 420 -11.20 -30.10 -5.13
N ASN A 421 -11.09 -30.00 -3.80
CA ASN A 421 -11.07 -28.75 -3.05
C ASN A 421 -9.66 -28.28 -2.67
N ASN A 422 -8.59 -28.89 -3.20
CA ASN A 422 -7.21 -28.51 -2.86
C ASN A 422 -6.81 -27.08 -3.28
N TRP A 423 -7.66 -26.37 -4.04
CA TRP A 423 -7.52 -24.93 -4.24
C TRP A 423 -7.61 -24.14 -2.91
N ALA A 424 -8.32 -24.67 -1.91
CA ALA A 424 -8.56 -24.00 -0.64
C ALA A 424 -7.28 -23.72 0.16
N TYR A 425 -6.22 -24.52 -0.02
CA TYR A 425 -4.98 -24.36 0.74
C TYR A 425 -4.32 -23.00 0.57
N ILE A 426 -4.46 -22.33 -0.57
CA ILE A 426 -3.92 -20.97 -0.74
C ILE A 426 -4.76 -19.91 -0.02
N ASN A 427 -6.03 -20.21 0.24
CA ASN A 427 -6.99 -19.28 0.83
C ASN A 427 -6.88 -19.31 2.38
N PHE A 428 -5.65 -19.25 2.87
CA PHE A 428 -5.29 -19.25 4.29
C PHE A 428 -5.41 -17.84 4.90
N LEU A 429 -5.66 -17.80 6.21
CA LEU A 429 -5.57 -16.60 7.03
C LEU A 429 -4.12 -16.36 7.43
N ARG A 430 -3.60 -15.15 7.23
CA ARG A 430 -2.35 -14.67 7.83
C ARG A 430 -2.67 -13.52 8.77
N VAL A 431 -2.17 -13.62 9.99
CA VAL A 431 -2.27 -12.58 11.02
C VAL A 431 -0.95 -12.54 11.78
N ASN A 432 -0.26 -11.40 11.70
CA ASN A 432 1.09 -11.23 12.20
C ASN A 432 2.02 -12.35 11.66
N ASP A 433 2.83 -12.96 12.53
CA ASP A 433 3.69 -14.09 12.24
C ASP A 433 2.98 -15.46 12.32
N THR A 434 1.65 -15.51 12.27
CA THR A 434 0.88 -16.77 12.28
C THR A 434 0.07 -16.94 11.01
N ILE A 435 0.14 -18.13 10.43
CA ILE A 435 -0.68 -18.54 9.29
C ILE A 435 -1.55 -19.72 9.72
N VAL A 436 -2.85 -19.64 9.44
CA VAL A 436 -3.77 -20.76 9.63
C VAL A 436 -4.25 -21.22 8.26
N ILE A 437 -3.89 -22.44 7.88
CA ILE A 437 -4.26 -23.06 6.60
C ILE A 437 -5.46 -24.00 6.81
N PRO A 438 -6.38 -24.10 5.83
CA PRO A 438 -7.44 -25.08 5.90
C PRO A 438 -6.87 -26.50 5.75
N GLY A 439 -7.42 -27.44 6.50
CA GLY A 439 -7.25 -28.87 6.33
C GLY A 439 -8.50 -29.47 5.70
N LEU A 440 -8.33 -30.42 4.80
CA LEU A 440 -9.41 -31.05 4.01
C LEU A 440 -9.64 -32.53 4.38
N ASP A 441 -9.00 -33.00 5.46
CA ASP A 441 -8.95 -34.42 5.83
C ASP A 441 -8.46 -35.29 4.66
N ALA A 442 -7.39 -34.82 4.02
CA ALA A 442 -6.86 -35.36 2.76
C ALA A 442 -5.35 -35.57 2.82
N GLU A 443 -4.82 -36.46 1.97
CA GLU A 443 -3.38 -36.72 1.88
C GLU A 443 -2.56 -35.48 1.48
N GLU A 444 -3.17 -34.49 0.81
CA GLU A 444 -2.52 -33.22 0.51
C GLU A 444 -2.27 -32.33 1.74
N ASP A 445 -2.95 -32.55 2.87
CA ASP A 445 -2.86 -31.68 4.04
C ASP A 445 -1.41 -31.50 4.49
N GLU A 446 -0.66 -32.60 4.54
CA GLU A 446 0.76 -32.59 4.91
C GLU A 446 1.62 -31.87 3.86
N GLN A 447 1.36 -32.09 2.56
CA GLN A 447 2.09 -31.43 1.48
C GLN A 447 1.84 -29.91 1.48
N ALA A 448 0.61 -29.48 1.77
CA ALA A 448 0.26 -28.07 1.87
C ALA A 448 0.94 -27.40 3.06
N LEU A 449 0.89 -28.04 4.24
CA LEU A 449 1.55 -27.55 5.45
C LEU A 449 3.06 -27.37 5.25
N GLN A 450 3.74 -28.38 4.71
CA GLN A 450 5.18 -28.35 4.47
C GLN A 450 5.58 -27.27 3.47
N GLN A 451 4.85 -27.13 2.36
CA GLN A 451 5.13 -26.11 1.34
C GLN A 451 4.92 -24.69 1.88
N ILE A 452 3.78 -24.45 2.54
CA ILE A 452 3.48 -23.12 3.09
C ILE A 452 4.50 -22.76 4.18
N GLN A 453 4.85 -23.68 5.09
CA GLN A 453 5.91 -23.43 6.07
C GLN A 453 7.27 -23.11 5.43
N SER A 454 7.61 -23.75 4.31
CA SER A 454 8.85 -23.49 3.56
C SER A 454 8.85 -22.11 2.90
N TYR A 455 7.71 -21.65 2.39
CA TYR A 455 7.56 -20.33 1.78
C TYR A 455 7.47 -19.19 2.81
N TYR A 456 7.04 -19.48 4.03
CA TYR A 456 6.92 -18.53 5.13
C TYR A 456 7.74 -18.99 6.34
N PRO A 457 9.08 -19.02 6.26
CA PRO A 457 9.94 -19.63 7.27
C PRO A 457 9.87 -18.95 8.65
N GLU A 458 9.59 -17.65 8.67
CA GLU A 458 9.45 -16.86 9.91
C GLU A 458 8.06 -17.01 10.55
N CYS A 459 7.09 -17.56 9.84
CA CYS A 459 5.73 -17.71 10.34
C CYS A 459 5.53 -19.06 11.02
N LYS A 460 4.68 -19.06 12.05
CA LYS A 460 4.10 -20.28 12.61
C LYS A 460 2.92 -20.71 11.74
N VAL A 461 3.04 -21.84 11.07
CA VAL A 461 1.95 -22.39 10.25
C VAL A 461 1.14 -23.41 11.06
N LEU A 462 -0.16 -23.16 11.18
CA LEU A 462 -1.16 -23.99 11.84
C LEU A 462 -2.12 -24.53 10.78
N GLN A 463 -2.68 -25.71 11.02
CA GLN A 463 -3.68 -26.32 10.15
C GLN A 463 -4.94 -26.69 10.94
N ILE A 464 -6.11 -26.41 10.37
CA ILE A 464 -7.41 -26.68 10.99
C ILE A 464 -8.36 -27.31 9.97
N GLU A 465 -8.99 -28.42 10.33
CA GLU A 465 -9.99 -29.07 9.48
C GLU A 465 -11.15 -28.09 9.20
N ALA A 466 -11.35 -27.77 7.92
CA ALA A 466 -12.19 -26.67 7.45
C ALA A 466 -13.16 -27.07 6.32
N SER A 467 -13.38 -28.37 6.13
CA SER A 467 -14.23 -28.88 5.03
C SER A 467 -15.63 -28.28 5.07
N GLU A 468 -16.20 -28.07 6.26
CA GLU A 468 -17.52 -27.44 6.43
C GLU A 468 -17.63 -26.04 5.78
N VAL A 469 -16.55 -25.24 5.86
CA VAL A 469 -16.48 -23.92 5.21
C VAL A 469 -16.20 -24.08 3.72
N VAL A 470 -15.28 -24.97 3.37
CA VAL A 470 -14.84 -25.22 1.99
C VAL A 470 -15.96 -25.75 1.11
N GLU A 471 -16.85 -26.57 1.65
CA GLU A 471 -18.05 -27.06 0.96
C GLU A 471 -19.06 -25.95 0.64
N LYS A 472 -19.02 -24.82 1.35
CA LYS A 472 -19.82 -23.62 1.05
C LYS A 472 -19.18 -22.70 -0.01
N GLY A 473 -17.98 -23.01 -0.48
CA GLY A 473 -17.35 -22.33 -1.62
C GLY A 473 -16.28 -21.28 -1.30
N GLY A 474 -15.84 -21.17 -0.05
CA GLY A 474 -14.73 -20.30 0.37
C GLY A 474 -13.83 -21.00 1.40
N ALA A 475 -12.79 -20.35 1.91
CA ALA A 475 -11.98 -20.92 3.00
C ALA A 475 -11.67 -19.87 4.09
N LEU A 476 -10.59 -20.07 4.84
CA LEU A 476 -10.24 -19.25 6.00
C LEU A 476 -10.07 -17.77 5.66
N ASN A 477 -9.47 -17.44 4.50
CA ASN A 477 -9.32 -16.05 4.11
C ASN A 477 -10.66 -15.37 3.82
N CYS A 478 -11.60 -16.08 3.19
CA CYS A 478 -12.92 -15.54 2.82
C CYS A 478 -13.78 -15.22 4.06
N ILE A 479 -13.74 -16.07 5.08
CA ILE A 479 -14.57 -15.89 6.30
C ILE A 479 -13.98 -14.92 7.33
N THR A 480 -12.76 -14.43 7.10
CA THR A 480 -12.04 -13.58 8.05
C THR A 480 -11.72 -12.20 7.48
N TRP A 481 -11.85 -11.20 8.35
CA TRP A 481 -11.35 -9.86 8.07
C TRP A 481 -10.30 -9.49 9.12
N ASN A 482 -9.06 -9.24 8.71
CA ASN A 482 -7.95 -8.92 9.62
C ASN A 482 -7.45 -7.50 9.38
N ILE A 483 -7.13 -6.80 10.47
CA ILE A 483 -6.62 -5.42 10.47
C ILE A 483 -5.46 -5.30 11.45
N LYS A 484 -4.69 -4.22 11.33
CA LYS A 484 -3.79 -3.73 12.37
C LYS A 484 -4.57 -2.75 13.25
N GLU A 485 -4.76 -3.10 14.50
CA GLU A 485 -5.30 -2.23 15.55
C GLU A 485 -4.11 -1.66 16.35
N GLU A 486 -4.11 -0.35 16.61
CA GLU A 486 -3.11 0.26 17.50
C GLU A 486 -3.29 -0.31 18.92
N LEU A 487 -2.20 -0.84 19.49
CA LEU A 487 -2.17 -1.48 20.82
C LEU A 487 -2.09 -0.48 21.97
#